data_AF-X0YMK5-F1
#
_entry.id   AF-X0YMK5-F1
#
_cell.length_a   1.000
_cell.length_b   1.000
_cell.length_c   1.000
_cell.angle_alpha   90.00
_cell.angle_beta   90.00
_cell.angle_gamma   90.00
#
_symmetry.space_group_name_H-M   'P 1'
#
loop_
_entity.id
_entity.type
_entity.pdbx_description
1 polymer ?
#
loop_
_entity_poly.entity_id
_entity_poly.type
_entity_poly.pdbx_seq_one_letter_code
_entity_poly.pdbx_strand_id
1 'polypeptide(L)'
;MEQDTIIKGLSVQRYFTKEGISPFENNYEKRSSVIKNPDGTTVFQMNDVEVPSTWTQVSTDILAQKYFRKAGVPLKNDDGELLLDENGKVITGSETSIKQVAHRIAGCWKHWG
;
A
#
# COMPACT_ATOMS: atom_id res chain seq x y z
N MET A 1 -43.50 10.69 26.71
CA MET A 1 -42.72 11.08 25.52
C MET A 1 -41.29 11.20 25.96
N GLU A 2 -40.54 10.12 25.81
CA GLU A 2 -39.13 10.05 26.16
C GLU A 2 -38.34 10.48 24.92
N GLN A 3 -37.66 11.62 24.99
CA GLN A 3 -36.83 12.10 23.90
C GLN A 3 -35.45 11.48 24.07
N ASP A 4 -35.18 10.42 23.30
CA ASP A 4 -33.84 9.86 23.16
C ASP A 4 -32.87 10.95 22.69
N THR A 5 -31.98 11.35 23.59
CA THR A 5 -30.91 12.28 23.27
C THR A 5 -29.90 11.54 22.41
N ILE A 6 -29.87 11.81 21.10
CA ILE A 6 -28.86 11.25 20.21
C ILE A 6 -27.49 11.75 20.66
N ILE A 7 -26.73 10.89 21.35
CA ILE A 7 -25.34 11.18 21.71
C ILE A 7 -24.55 11.23 20.40
N LYS A 8 -24.20 12.44 19.98
CA LYS A 8 -23.36 12.65 18.81
C LYS A 8 -21.98 12.07 19.11
N GLY A 9 -21.66 10.95 18.47
CA GLY A 9 -20.36 10.29 18.63
C GLY A 9 -19.18 11.16 18.17
N LEU A 10 -17.96 10.66 18.39
CA LEU A 10 -16.73 11.32 17.95
C LEU A 10 -16.80 11.65 16.44
N SER A 11 -16.71 12.93 16.11
CA SER A 11 -16.69 13.41 14.74
C SER A 11 -15.26 13.61 14.27
N VAL A 12 -14.80 12.81 13.31
CA VAL A 12 -13.47 12.95 12.70
C VAL A 12 -13.59 13.76 11.41
N GLN A 13 -12.96 14.93 11.38
CA GLN A 13 -12.90 15.75 10.16
C GLN A 13 -11.94 15.14 9.14
N ARG A 14 -12.34 15.16 7.86
CA ARG A 14 -11.51 14.69 6.74
C ARG A 14 -10.65 15.84 6.22
N TYR A 15 -9.34 15.63 6.15
CA TYR A 15 -8.40 16.61 5.57
C TYR A 15 -7.88 16.19 4.20
N PHE A 16 -7.52 14.92 4.04
CA PHE A 16 -6.89 14.38 2.82
C PHE A 16 -7.78 13.38 2.05
N THR A 17 -9.02 13.19 2.50
CA THR A 17 -9.99 12.29 1.86
C THR A 17 -11.31 13.02 1.66
N LYS A 18 -12.12 12.55 0.71
CA LYS A 18 -13.48 13.01 0.50
C LYS A 18 -14.43 11.85 0.75
N GLU A 19 -15.62 12.16 1.24
CA GLU A 19 -16.66 11.14 1.42
C GLU A 19 -17.06 10.53 0.07
N GLY A 20 -17.26 9.21 0.05
CA GLY A 20 -17.59 8.47 -1.17
C GLY A 20 -16.44 8.29 -2.18
N ILE A 21 -15.26 8.85 -1.91
CA ILE A 21 -14.10 8.79 -2.82
C ILE A 21 -13.03 7.89 -2.21
N SER A 22 -12.55 6.92 -2.99
CA SER A 22 -11.43 6.06 -2.58
C SER A 22 -10.18 6.92 -2.33
N PRO A 23 -9.39 6.64 -1.27
CA PRO A 23 -8.13 7.35 -1.03
C PRO A 23 -7.06 7.05 -2.11
N PHE A 24 -7.34 6.13 -3.02
CA PHE A 24 -6.44 5.70 -4.10
C PHE A 24 -6.82 6.23 -5.48
N GLU A 25 -7.70 7.24 -5.57
CA GLU A 25 -8.10 7.88 -6.84
C GLU A 25 -7.05 8.85 -7.42
N ASN A 26 -5.88 8.99 -6.77
CA ASN A 26 -4.79 9.80 -7.32
C ASN A 26 -4.19 9.14 -8.57
N ASN A 27 -3.44 9.91 -9.37
CA ASN A 27 -2.64 9.33 -10.46
C ASN A 27 -1.46 8.54 -9.89
N TYR A 28 -1.32 7.28 -10.34
CA TYR A 28 -0.23 6.39 -9.98
C TYR A 28 0.62 6.06 -11.21
N GLU A 29 1.89 5.81 -10.96
CA GLU A 29 2.82 5.32 -11.95
C GLU A 29 3.72 4.23 -11.38
N LYS A 30 4.26 3.40 -12.27
CA LYS A 30 5.24 2.38 -11.94
C LYS A 30 6.64 2.92 -12.17
N ARG A 31 7.51 2.80 -11.17
CA ARG A 31 8.92 3.17 -11.24
C ARG A 31 9.82 2.01 -10.84
N SER A 32 11.04 2.00 -11.34
CA SER A 32 12.09 1.12 -10.82
C SER A 32 12.85 1.84 -9.70
N SER A 33 13.01 1.16 -8.58
CA SER A 33 13.94 1.55 -7.52
C SER A 33 15.26 0.82 -7.72
N VAL A 34 16.35 1.56 -7.92
CA VAL A 34 17.69 1.00 -8.11
C VAL A 34 18.65 1.78 -7.24
N ILE A 35 19.25 1.11 -6.28
CA ILE A 35 20.24 1.69 -5.37
C ILE A 35 21.60 1.11 -5.73
N LYS A 36 22.54 1.98 -6.08
CA LYS A 36 23.90 1.61 -6.49
C LYS A 36 24.93 2.08 -5.48
N ASN A 37 26.02 1.35 -5.40
CA ASN A 37 27.24 1.76 -4.71
C ASN A 37 28.01 2.81 -5.54
N PRO A 38 28.96 3.54 -4.93
CA PRO A 38 29.84 4.47 -5.65
C PRO A 38 30.66 3.81 -6.77
N ASP A 39 30.94 2.50 -6.65
CA ASP A 39 31.62 1.70 -7.67
C ASP A 39 30.70 1.26 -8.83
N GLY A 40 29.41 1.63 -8.79
CA GLY A 40 28.40 1.31 -9.80
C GLY A 40 27.69 -0.04 -9.60
N THR A 41 28.08 -0.85 -8.61
CA THR A 41 27.41 -2.13 -8.32
C THR A 41 26.01 -1.91 -7.73
N THR A 42 25.06 -2.79 -8.07
CA THR A 42 23.67 -2.66 -7.61
C THR A 42 23.50 -3.32 -6.26
N VAL A 43 23.10 -2.55 -5.25
CA VAL A 43 22.86 -2.99 -3.86
C VAL A 43 21.43 -3.48 -3.69
N PHE A 44 20.50 -2.82 -4.36
CA PHE A 44 19.09 -3.14 -4.31
C PHE A 44 18.44 -2.76 -5.64
N GLN A 45 17.60 -3.64 -6.15
CA GLN A 45 16.80 -3.35 -7.32
C GLN A 45 15.40 -3.93 -7.12
N MET A 46 14.41 -3.11 -7.42
CA MET A 46 13.01 -3.50 -7.46
C MET A 46 12.32 -2.78 -8.60
N ASN A 47 11.70 -3.55 -9.49
CA ASN A 47 10.95 -3.02 -10.61
C ASN A 47 9.46 -2.91 -10.26
N ASP A 48 8.72 -2.17 -11.08
CA ASP A 48 7.26 -2.08 -11.01
C ASP A 48 6.71 -1.58 -9.66
N VAL A 49 7.43 -0.67 -9.01
CA VAL A 49 7.00 -0.03 -7.77
C VAL A 49 5.92 1.00 -8.07
N GLU A 50 4.67 0.70 -7.68
CA GLU A 50 3.52 1.57 -7.89
C GLU A 50 3.44 2.64 -6.78
N VAL A 51 3.57 3.90 -7.18
CA VAL A 51 3.54 5.09 -6.29
C VAL A 51 2.75 6.23 -6.93
N PRO A 52 2.27 7.22 -6.15
CA PRO A 52 1.63 8.40 -6.71
C PRO A 52 2.62 9.15 -7.61
N SER A 53 2.16 9.64 -8.75
CA SER A 53 3.01 10.38 -9.70
C SER A 53 3.67 11.63 -9.09
N THR A 54 3.07 12.20 -8.04
CA THR A 54 3.60 13.36 -7.32
C THR A 54 4.82 13.07 -6.45
N TRP A 55 5.13 11.79 -6.18
CA TRP A 55 6.27 11.43 -5.34
C TRP A 55 7.59 11.61 -6.07
N THR A 56 8.66 11.82 -5.32
CA THR A 56 10.02 11.84 -5.87
C THR A 56 10.57 10.43 -6.05
N GLN A 57 11.62 10.28 -6.85
CA GLN A 57 12.38 9.02 -6.95
C GLN A 57 12.90 8.59 -5.57
N VAL A 58 13.44 9.53 -4.78
CA VAL A 58 13.94 9.26 -3.42
C VAL A 58 12.83 8.69 -2.51
N SER A 59 11.62 9.24 -2.57
CA SER A 59 10.46 8.71 -1.84
C SER A 59 10.12 7.27 -2.27
N THR A 60 10.23 6.99 -3.57
CA THR A 60 10.01 5.65 -4.16
C THR A 60 11.07 4.67 -3.64
N ASP A 61 12.33 5.08 -3.62
CA ASP A 61 13.44 4.24 -3.16
C ASP A 61 13.37 3.92 -1.66
N ILE A 62 13.02 4.92 -0.83
CA ILE A 62 12.81 4.72 0.60
C ILE A 62 11.66 3.74 0.85
N LEU A 63 10.53 3.90 0.14
CA LEU A 63 9.39 2.99 0.23
C LEU A 63 9.81 1.54 -0.07
N ALA A 64 10.43 1.33 -1.22
CA ALA A 64 10.82 0.01 -1.69
C ALA A 64 11.87 -0.65 -0.76
N GLN A 65 12.84 0.12 -0.27
CA GLN A 65 13.93 -0.43 0.54
C GLN A 65 13.51 -0.71 2.00
N LYS A 66 12.68 0.15 2.59
CA LYS A 66 12.42 0.15 4.05
C LYS A 66 11.07 -0.41 4.45
N TYR A 67 10.03 -0.20 3.64
CA TYR A 67 8.64 -0.42 4.06
C TYR A 67 7.97 -1.61 3.38
N PHE A 68 8.40 -1.97 2.17
CA PHE A 68 7.89 -3.14 1.48
C PHE A 68 8.28 -4.43 2.16
N ARG A 69 7.29 -5.29 2.39
CA ARG A 69 7.52 -6.69 2.75
C ARG A 69 8.17 -7.42 1.58
N LYS A 70 9.27 -8.12 1.85
CA LYS A 70 10.05 -8.84 0.83
C LYS A 70 9.50 -10.22 0.45
N ALA A 71 8.68 -10.83 1.30
CA ALA A 71 8.11 -12.15 1.09
C ALA A 71 6.83 -12.34 1.92
N GLY A 72 6.06 -13.39 1.60
CA GLY A 72 4.87 -13.79 2.36
C GLY A 72 3.63 -12.93 2.12
N VAL A 73 3.65 -12.08 1.09
CA VAL A 73 2.50 -11.26 0.69
C VAL A 73 1.70 -12.03 -0.35
N PRO A 74 0.43 -12.37 -0.10
CA PRO A 74 -0.42 -13.01 -1.11
C PRO A 74 -0.49 -12.18 -2.38
N LEU A 75 -0.12 -12.78 -3.51
CA LEU A 75 -0.19 -12.11 -4.80
C LEU A 75 -1.61 -12.13 -5.34
N LYS A 76 -1.98 -11.07 -6.04
CA LYS A 76 -3.30 -10.90 -6.63
C LYS A 76 -3.18 -10.57 -8.10
N ASN A 77 -4.17 -10.98 -8.90
CA ASN A 77 -4.33 -10.50 -10.27
C ASN A 77 -4.86 -9.04 -10.27
N ASP A 78 -4.98 -8.47 -11.47
CA ASP A 78 -5.48 -7.10 -11.65
C ASP A 78 -6.94 -6.94 -11.18
N ASP A 79 -7.71 -8.03 -11.17
CA ASP A 79 -9.10 -8.07 -10.65
C ASP A 79 -9.16 -8.19 -9.12
N GLY A 80 -8.01 -8.35 -8.44
CA GLY A 80 -7.90 -8.45 -6.99
C GLY A 80 -8.10 -9.84 -6.39
N GLU A 81 -8.25 -10.86 -7.23
CA GLU A 81 -8.33 -12.28 -6.86
C GLU A 81 -6.94 -12.85 -6.54
N LEU A 82 -6.89 -13.81 -5.62
CA LEU A 82 -5.64 -14.44 -5.19
C LEU A 82 -5.07 -15.34 -6.29
N LEU A 83 -3.77 -15.20 -6.55
CA LEU A 83 -3.05 -16.12 -7.44
C LEU A 83 -2.81 -17.45 -6.70
N LEU A 84 -3.21 -18.54 -7.34
CA LEU A 84 -3.03 -19.91 -6.84
C LEU A 84 -2.02 -20.67 -7.70
N ASP A 85 -1.25 -21.55 -7.08
CA ASP A 85 -0.39 -22.50 -7.77
C ASP A 85 -1.18 -23.70 -8.31
N GLU A 86 -0.49 -24.61 -9.01
CA GLU A 86 -1.07 -25.83 -9.60
C GLU A 86 -1.76 -26.74 -8.57
N ASN A 87 -1.45 -26.58 -7.27
CA ASN A 87 -2.03 -27.35 -6.18
C ASN A 87 -3.13 -26.59 -5.42
N GLY A 88 -3.54 -25.41 -5.92
CA GLY A 88 -4.55 -24.56 -5.30
C GLY A 88 -4.06 -23.77 -4.09
N LYS A 89 -2.73 -23.69 -3.84
CA LYS A 89 -2.16 -22.91 -2.73
C LYS A 89 -1.88 -21.48 -3.18
N VAL A 90 -2.12 -20.53 -2.28
CA VAL A 90 -1.88 -19.10 -2.53
C VAL A 90 -0.40 -18.83 -2.78
N ILE A 91 -0.10 -18.23 -3.94
CA ILE A 91 1.23 -17.76 -4.30
C ILE A 91 1.53 -16.49 -3.48
N THR A 92 2.73 -16.43 -2.93
CA THR A 92 3.19 -15.27 -2.17
C THR A 92 4.45 -14.66 -2.77
N GLY A 93 4.61 -13.36 -2.59
CA GLY A 93 5.77 -12.59 -3.04
C GLY A 93 6.02 -11.38 -2.17
N SER A 94 6.52 -10.31 -2.78
CA SER A 94 6.76 -9.01 -2.14
C SER A 94 5.60 -8.02 -2.35
N GLU A 95 5.57 -6.96 -1.53
CA GLU A 95 4.77 -5.78 -1.81
C GLU A 95 5.40 -4.99 -2.96
N THR A 96 4.59 -4.52 -3.91
CA THR A 96 5.02 -3.71 -5.07
C THR A 96 4.31 -2.37 -5.14
N SER A 97 3.33 -2.10 -4.27
CA SER A 97 2.55 -0.87 -4.29
C SER A 97 2.43 -0.24 -2.90
N ILE A 98 2.47 1.10 -2.85
CA ILE A 98 2.15 1.85 -1.62
C ILE A 98 0.74 1.52 -1.10
N LYS A 99 -0.20 1.16 -1.98
CA LYS A 99 -1.58 0.82 -1.61
C LYS A 99 -1.60 -0.39 -0.67
N GLN A 100 -0.75 -1.38 -0.91
CA GLN A 100 -0.62 -2.56 -0.06
C GLN A 100 -0.11 -2.20 1.33
N VAL A 101 0.91 -1.34 1.42
CA VAL A 101 1.44 -0.84 2.70
C VAL A 101 0.37 -0.07 3.48
N ALA A 102 -0.33 0.85 2.80
CA ALA A 102 -1.39 1.65 3.42
C ALA A 102 -2.53 0.77 3.96
N HIS A 103 -3.01 -0.20 3.16
CA HIS A 103 -4.02 -1.16 3.59
C HIS A 103 -3.58 -1.98 4.79
N ARG A 104 -2.33 -2.45 4.79
CA ARG A 104 -1.78 -3.23 5.89
C ARG A 104 -1.72 -2.45 7.20
N ILE A 105 -1.23 -1.21 7.15
CA ILE A 105 -1.12 -0.37 8.36
C ILE A 105 -2.51 -0.03 8.89
N ALA A 106 -3.42 0.40 8.01
CA ALA A 106 -4.81 0.70 8.39
C ALA A 106 -5.54 -0.54 8.96
N GLY A 107 -5.33 -1.72 8.36
CA GLY A 107 -5.88 -2.98 8.84
C GLY A 107 -5.34 -3.36 10.22
N CYS A 108 -4.04 -3.15 10.46
CA CYS A 108 -3.42 -3.38 11.77
C CYS A 108 -4.06 -2.50 12.86
N TRP A 109 -4.18 -1.20 12.62
CA TRP A 109 -4.80 -0.27 13.57
C TRP A 109 -6.27 -0.61 13.83
N LYS A 110 -7.03 -0.92 12.78
CA LYS A 110 -8.42 -1.36 12.92
C LYS A 110 -8.55 -2.59 13.82
N HIS A 111 -7.60 -3.52 13.73
CA HIS A 111 -7.67 -4.76 14.49
C HIS A 111 -7.27 -4.59 15.95
N TRP A 112 -6.29 -3.73 16.25
CA TRP A 112 -5.74 -3.60 17.60
C TRP A 112 -6.57 -2.70 18.53
N GLY A 113 -7.24 -1.67 18.00
CA GLY A 113 -8.00 -0.72 18.81
C GLY A 113 -7.11 0.36 19.43
#